data_AF-A0AAV0K7Z3-F1
#
_entry.id   AF-A0AAV0K7Z3-F1
#
_cell.length_a   1.000
_cell.length_b   1.000
_cell.length_c   1.000
_cell.angle_alpha   90.00
_cell.angle_beta   90.00
_cell.angle_gamma   90.00
#
_symmetry.space_group_name_H-M   'P 1'
#
loop_
_entity.id
_entity.type
_entity.pdbx_description
1 polymer ?
#
loop_
_entity_poly.entity_id
_entity_poly.type
_entity_poly.pdbx_seq_one_letter_code
_entity_poly.pdbx_strand_id
1 'polypeptide(L)'
;MVKVTEQSRFAEYLSVVLLYQGGQYDVLGIQIYDGSVKQWKDMRNAYGAVYDLPNPPKGTISLRLKLKNIASGGAVKLVKLDNVIPRFWKAGVAYDSKVKLA
;
A
#
# COMPACT_ATOMS: atom_id res chain seq x y z
N MET A 1 -1.84 4.15 -8.59
CA MET A 1 -2.35 2.74 -8.55
C MET A 1 -1.52 1.94 -7.56
N VAL A 2 -2.05 0.81 -7.08
CA VAL A 2 -1.32 -0.15 -6.22
C VAL A 2 -1.14 -1.44 -7.01
N LYS A 3 0.11 -1.82 -7.30
CA LYS A 3 0.42 -3.09 -7.97
C LYS A 3 0.78 -4.15 -6.92
N VAL A 4 0.07 -5.27 -6.95
CA VAL A 4 0.50 -6.50 -6.28
C VAL A 4 1.63 -7.09 -7.11
N THR A 5 2.80 -7.29 -6.50
CA THR A 5 3.96 -7.73 -7.28
C THR A 5 3.84 -9.19 -7.70
N GLU A 6 4.64 -9.58 -8.67
CA GLU A 6 4.75 -10.94 -9.20
C GLU A 6 5.21 -11.94 -8.13
N GLN A 7 5.92 -11.47 -7.09
CA GLN A 7 6.43 -12.29 -5.99
C GLN A 7 5.38 -12.59 -4.92
N SER A 8 4.19 -11.99 -5.01
CA SER A 8 3.10 -12.28 -4.07
C SER A 8 2.55 -13.69 -4.25
N ARG A 9 2.23 -14.35 -3.13
CA ARG A 9 1.59 -15.68 -3.12
C ARG A 9 0.25 -15.57 -2.40
N PHE A 10 -0.85 -15.61 -3.16
CA PHE A 10 -2.18 -15.63 -2.57
C PHE A 10 -2.37 -16.92 -1.75
N ALA A 11 -2.74 -16.89 -0.46
CA ALA A 11 -3.02 -15.76 0.44
C ALA A 11 -2.01 -15.65 1.60
N GLU A 12 -0.77 -16.11 1.39
CA GLU A 12 0.25 -16.27 2.43
C GLU A 12 1.26 -15.13 2.47
N TYR A 13 1.49 -14.47 1.35
CA TYR A 13 2.49 -13.42 1.23
C TYR A 13 2.03 -12.35 0.26
N LEU A 14 1.91 -11.12 0.75
CA LEU A 14 1.52 -9.96 -0.05
C LEU A 14 2.69 -8.99 -0.12
N SER A 15 3.02 -8.59 -1.35
CA SER A 15 3.98 -7.53 -1.63
C SER A 15 3.37 -6.56 -2.64
N VAL A 16 3.54 -5.27 -2.37
CA VAL A 16 2.93 -4.20 -3.17
C VAL A 16 3.95 -3.12 -3.51
N VAL A 17 3.73 -2.50 -4.67
CA VAL A 17 4.42 -1.28 -5.09
C VAL A 17 3.39 -0.23 -5.49
N LEU A 18 3.67 1.02 -5.13
CA LEU A 18 2.85 2.15 -5.59
C LEU A 18 3.33 2.60 -6.96
N LEU A 19 2.40 2.60 -7.92
CA LEU A 19 2.62 3.24 -9.21
C LEU A 19 2.15 4.70 -9.05
N TYR A 20 3.08 5.55 -8.65
CA TYR A 20 2.87 6.98 -8.42
C TYR A 20 3.67 7.79 -9.46
N GLN A 21 3.03 8.81 -10.06
CA GLN A 21 3.61 9.60 -11.16
C GLN A 21 3.84 11.09 -10.80
N GLY A 22 3.49 11.53 -9.60
CA GLY A 22 3.39 12.96 -9.30
C GLY A 22 4.64 13.64 -8.76
N GLY A 23 5.73 12.92 -8.43
CA GLY A 23 7.05 13.46 -8.02
C GLY A 23 7.11 14.30 -6.73
N GLN A 24 5.99 14.84 -6.25
CA GLN A 24 5.92 15.81 -5.14
C GLN A 24 5.99 15.17 -3.74
N TYR A 25 5.77 13.85 -3.66
CA TYR A 25 5.66 13.13 -2.40
C TYR A 25 6.62 11.95 -2.37
N ASP A 26 7.40 11.84 -1.29
CA ASP A 26 8.12 10.62 -0.95
C ASP A 26 7.21 9.66 -0.18
N VAL A 27 7.28 8.38 -0.52
CA VAL A 27 6.59 7.33 0.25
C VAL A 27 7.49 6.91 1.42
N LEU A 28 7.09 7.27 2.63
CA LEU A 28 7.81 6.89 3.85
C LEU A 28 7.43 5.47 4.31
N GLY A 29 6.22 5.03 4.00
CA GLY A 29 5.75 3.71 4.40
C GLY A 29 4.31 3.42 3.98
N ILE A 30 3.96 2.14 4.02
CA ILE A 30 2.61 1.64 3.76
C ILE A 30 2.15 0.84 4.97
N GLN A 31 0.90 1.07 5.36
CA GLN A 31 0.22 0.30 6.39
C GLN A 31 -0.95 -0.46 5.79
N ILE A 32 -1.23 -1.64 6.35
CA ILE A 32 -2.41 -2.43 6.03
C ILE A 32 -3.41 -2.35 7.19
N TYR A 33 -4.71 -2.38 6.89
CA TYR A 33 -5.73 -2.50 7.92
C TYR A 33 -5.98 -3.97 8.27
N ASP A 34 -5.81 -4.34 9.54
CA ASP A 34 -6.15 -5.65 10.05
C ASP A 34 -7.47 -5.59 10.82
N GLY A 35 -8.53 -6.14 10.19
CA GLY A 35 -9.87 -6.16 10.76
C GLY A 35 -10.05 -7.05 11.99
N SER A 36 -9.16 -8.03 12.21
CA SER A 36 -9.24 -8.93 13.38
C SER A 36 -8.94 -8.20 14.68
N VAL A 37 -8.03 -7.23 14.62
CA VAL A 37 -7.51 -6.44 15.74
C VAL A 37 -7.84 -4.95 15.60
N LYS A 38 -8.61 -4.57 14.57
CA LYS A 38 -9.07 -3.21 14.26
C LYS A 38 -7.95 -2.15 14.26
N GLN A 39 -6.77 -2.50 13.73
CA GLN A 39 -5.60 -1.64 13.75
C GLN A 39 -4.86 -1.60 12.41
N TRP A 40 -4.11 -0.52 12.20
CA TRP A 40 -3.19 -0.37 11.09
C TRP A 40 -1.83 -0.96 11.45
N LYS A 41 -1.34 -1.89 10.63
CA LYS A 41 -0.02 -2.51 10.79
C LYS A 41 0.93 -2.01 9.72
N ASP A 42 2.15 -1.64 10.10
CA ASP A 42 3.20 -1.28 9.15
C ASP A 42 3.60 -2.50 8.31
N MET A 43 3.67 -2.31 6.99
CA MET A 43 4.30 -3.27 6.09
C MET A 43 5.81 -3.05 6.12
N ARG A 44 6.57 -4.12 5.96
CA ARG A 44 8.03 -4.03 5.90
C ARG A 44 8.46 -3.45 4.56
N ASN A 45 9.41 -2.52 4.55
CA ASN A 45 10.09 -2.13 3.32
C ASN A 45 11.08 -3.25 2.96
N ALA A 46 10.74 -4.05 1.95
CA ALA A 46 11.51 -5.23 1.57
C ALA A 46 12.69 -4.88 0.68
N TYR A 47 12.45 -4.06 -0.34
CA TYR A 47 13.47 -3.58 -1.27
C TYR A 47 12.94 -2.40 -2.09
N GLY A 48 13.70 -1.31 -2.17
CA GLY A 48 13.33 -0.12 -2.94
C GLY A 48 11.95 0.41 -2.53
N ALA A 49 11.00 0.41 -3.46
CA ALA A 49 9.61 0.83 -3.23
C ALA A 49 8.62 -0.33 -2.98
N VAL A 50 9.14 -1.54 -2.71
CA VAL A 50 8.33 -2.74 -2.44
C VAL A 50 8.10 -2.87 -0.94
N TYR A 51 6.82 -2.92 -0.56
CA TYR A 51 6.39 -3.15 0.81
C TYR A 51 5.70 -4.49 0.93
N ASP A 52 6.06 -5.29 1.92
CA ASP A 52 5.54 -6.64 2.07
C ASP A 52 4.98 -6.96 3.46
N LEU A 53 4.18 -8.04 3.50
CA LEU A 53 3.56 -8.56 4.69
C LEU A 53 3.29 -10.07 4.56
N PRO A 54 3.82 -10.91 5.47
CA PRO A 54 3.39 -12.29 5.58
C PRO A 54 2.01 -12.40 6.23
N ASN A 55 1.24 -13.41 5.85
CA ASN A 55 -0.11 -13.68 6.37
C ASN A 55 -1.02 -12.43 6.32
N PRO A 56 -1.25 -11.84 5.13
CA PRO A 56 -2.08 -10.65 5.00
C PRO A 56 -3.52 -10.88 5.51
N PRO A 57 -4.23 -9.83 5.95
CA PRO A 57 -5.62 -9.90 6.33
C PRO A 57 -6.48 -10.55 5.23
N LYS A 58 -7.42 -11.40 5.65
CA LYS A 58 -8.38 -12.03 4.74
C LYS A 58 -9.45 -11.02 4.36
N GLY A 59 -9.88 -11.02 3.10
CA GLY A 59 -10.93 -10.12 2.60
C GLY A 59 -10.37 -8.99 1.75
N THR A 60 -11.18 -7.95 1.54
CA THR A 60 -10.72 -6.73 0.87
C THR A 60 -9.69 -6.02 1.75
N ILE A 61 -8.68 -5.46 1.09
CA ILE A 61 -7.53 -4.87 1.76
C ILE A 61 -7.56 -3.36 1.56
N SER A 62 -7.58 -2.64 2.69
CA SER A 62 -7.37 -1.21 2.75
C SER A 62 -5.91 -0.91 3.12
N LEU A 63 -5.33 0.09 2.47
CA LEU A 63 -3.97 0.56 2.72
C LEU A 63 -3.97 1.99 3.27
N ARG A 64 -2.95 2.37 4.02
CA ARG A 64 -2.68 3.74 4.43
C ARG A 64 -1.24 4.11 4.11
N LEU A 65 -1.07 5.16 3.33
CA LEU A 65 0.22 5.67 2.89
C LEU A 65 0.70 6.74 3.87
N LYS A 66 1.97 6.65 4.28
CA LYS A 66 2.70 7.73 4.94
C LYS A 66 3.51 8.45 3.86
N LEU A 67 3.11 9.67 3.52
CA LEU A 67 3.72 10.46 2.45
C LEU A 67 4.41 11.69 3.05
N LYS A 68 5.58 12.05 2.55
CA LYS A 68 6.26 13.31 2.89
C LYS A 68 6.16 14.25 1.70
N ASN A 69 5.61 15.44 1.89
CA ASN A 69 5.61 16.46 0.83
C ASN A 69 7.00 17.09 0.74
N ILE A 70 7.68 16.89 -0.39
CA ILE A 70 9.03 17.41 -0.62
C ILE A 70 8.98 18.92 -0.86
N ALA A 71 7.91 19.43 -1.49
CA ALA A 71 7.76 20.83 -1.83
C ALA A 71 7.35 21.72 -0.63
N SER A 72 6.71 21.17 0.41
CA SER A 72 6.16 21.94 1.53
C SER A 72 6.89 21.69 2.86
N GLY A 73 8.23 21.73 2.85
CA GLY A 73 9.03 21.65 4.08
C GLY A 73 8.99 20.30 4.81
N GLY A 74 8.54 19.22 4.15
CA GLY A 74 8.62 17.87 4.70
C GLY A 74 7.45 17.43 5.59
N ALA A 75 6.30 18.11 5.53
CA ALA A 75 5.11 17.69 6.27
C ALA A 75 4.66 16.26 5.88
N VAL A 76 4.29 15.46 6.88
CA VAL A 76 3.81 14.09 6.68
C VAL A 76 2.29 14.09 6.50
N LYS A 77 1.82 13.50 5.39
CA LYS A 77 0.41 13.30 5.05
C LYS A 77 0.08 11.81 5.13
N LEU A 78 -1.04 11.49 5.79
CA LEU A 78 -1.60 10.14 5.81
C LEU A 78 -2.73 10.05 4.79
N VAL A 79 -2.63 9.11 3.85
CA VAL A 79 -3.64 8.92 2.81
C VAL A 79 -4.18 7.50 2.88
N LYS A 80 -5.50 7.35 3.05
CA LYS A 80 -6.16 6.05 3.07
C LYS A 80 -6.60 5.65 1.66
N LEU A 81 -6.39 4.39 1.33
CA LEU A 81 -6.84 3.73 0.12
C LEU A 81 -7.81 2.62 0.54
N ASP A 82 -9.10 2.95 0.60
CA ASP A 82 -10.12 2.03 1.11
C ASP A 82 -10.46 0.94 0.09
N ASN A 83 -10.41 -0.32 0.53
CA ASN A 83 -10.73 -1.51 -0.28
C ASN A 83 -10.00 -1.55 -1.64
N VAL A 84 -8.78 -1.00 -1.70
CA VAL A 84 -8.01 -0.85 -2.95
C VAL A 84 -7.60 -2.19 -3.56
N ILE A 85 -7.34 -3.20 -2.74
CA ILE A 85 -7.00 -4.54 -3.21
C ILE A 85 -8.20 -5.47 -2.92
N PRO A 86 -8.74 -6.17 -3.94
CA PRO A 86 -9.92 -7.01 -3.78
C PRO A 86 -9.61 -8.27 -2.97
N ARG A 87 -10.66 -8.94 -2.48
CA ARG A 87 -10.54 -10.18 -1.69
C ARG A 87 -9.73 -11.29 -2.38
N PHE A 88 -9.91 -11.45 -3.68
CA PHE A 88 -9.23 -12.46 -4.50
C PHE A 88 -8.23 -11.77 -5.42
N TRP A 89 -7.25 -11.12 -4.82
CA TRP A 89 -6.20 -10.41 -5.55
C TRP A 89 -5.26 -11.38 -6.28
N LYS A 90 -4.62 -10.87 -7.33
CA LYS A 90 -3.71 -11.65 -8.18
C LYS A 90 -2.34 -10.98 -8.23
N ALA A 91 -1.30 -11.80 -8.19
CA ALA A 91 0.07 -11.35 -8.42
C ALA A 91 0.21 -10.70 -9.80
N GLY A 92 1.02 -9.65 -9.89
CA GLY A 92 1.27 -8.89 -11.12
C GLY A 92 0.18 -7.89 -11.51
N VAL A 93 -0.96 -7.83 -10.79
CA VAL A 93 -2.09 -6.95 -11.15
C VAL A 93 -2.00 -5.61 -10.44
N ALA A 94 -2.27 -4.53 -11.19
CA ALA A 94 -2.42 -3.18 -10.67
C ALA A 94 -3.89 -2.83 -10.44
N TYR A 95 -4.20 -2.37 -9.23
CA TYR A 95 -5.52 -1.92 -8.82
C TYR A 95 -5.55 -0.40 -8.67
N ASP A 96 -6.61 0.22 -9.19
CA ASP A 96 -6.79 1.66 -9.08
C ASP A 96 -7.31 2.04 -7.68
N SER A 97 -6.59 2.93 -7.02
CA SER A 97 -6.96 3.46 -5.71
C SER A 97 -8.07 4.50 -5.78
N LYS A 98 -8.43 5.03 -6.97
CA LYS A 98 -9.33 6.17 -7.22
C LYS A 98 -8.96 7.48 -6.50
N VAL A 99 -7.96 7.44 -5.61
CA VAL A 99 -7.36 8.57 -4.93
C VAL A 99 -6.35 9.23 -5.85
N LYS A 100 -6.52 10.54 -6.07
CA LYS A 100 -5.53 11.40 -6.69
C LYS A 100 -4.74 12.11 -5.60
N LEU A 101 -3.42 12.03 -5.70
CA LEU A 101 -2.51 12.88 -4.94
C LEU A 101 -2.29 14.11 -5.81
N ALA A 102 -2.89 15.23 -5.40
CA ALA A 102 -2.71 16.56 -5.98
C ALA A 102 -2.10 17.47 -4.91
#